data_AF-A0A0K0SWJ6-F1
#
_entry.id   AF-A0A0K0SWJ6-F1
#
_cell.length_a   1.000
_cell.length_b   1.000
_cell.length_c   1.000
_cell.angle_alpha   90.00
_cell.angle_beta   90.00
_cell.angle_gamma   90.00
#
_symmetry.space_group_name_H-M   'P 1'
#
loop_
_entity.id
_entity.type
_entity.pdbx_description
1 polymer ?
#
loop_
_entity_poly.entity_id
_entity_poly.type
_entity_poly.pdbx_seq_one_letter_code
_entity_poly.pdbx_strand_id
1 'polypeptide(L)'
;MEIKEIDQRYRVSDQLTTADLETLAVQGVKLVVNFRPDGEGGESQPASTELASKAAALGMAYAHIPVVPNQVKPEHGQQLKSLLDAHPGPVLGFCRTGNRANQVYQLAQHAQPGSTPTNPKPACCSQPPEQEGLLNKVKNWFN
;
A
#
# COMPACT_ATOMS: atom_id res chain seq x y z
N MET A 1 10.84 -15.41 -3.20
CA MET A 1 9.39 -15.39 -2.99
C MET A 1 8.98 -16.49 -2.04
N GLU A 2 8.91 -16.16 -0.75
CA GLU A 2 8.28 -16.95 0.31
C GLU A 2 6.93 -16.31 0.63
N ILE A 3 5.82 -17.02 0.42
CA ILE A 3 4.46 -16.50 0.68
C ILE A 3 3.93 -17.12 1.97
N LYS A 4 3.42 -16.29 2.87
CA LYS A 4 2.73 -16.69 4.10
C LYS A 4 1.29 -16.21 4.07
N GLU A 5 0.37 -17.13 4.33
CA GLU A 5 -1.05 -16.80 4.46
C GLU A 5 -1.31 -16.26 5.86
N ILE A 6 -1.94 -15.09 5.94
CA ILE A 6 -2.29 -14.44 7.21
C ILE A 6 -3.80 -14.53 7.45
N ASP A 7 -4.57 -14.39 6.38
CA ASP A 7 -6.03 -14.50 6.39
C ASP A 7 -6.51 -15.06 5.04
N GLN A 8 -7.78 -15.45 4.96
CA GLN A 8 -8.43 -16.02 3.76
C GLN A 8 -8.21 -15.17 2.51
N ARG A 9 -8.09 -13.85 2.68
CA ARG A 9 -7.91 -12.89 1.59
C ARG A 9 -6.57 -12.17 1.60
N TYR A 10 -5.75 -12.32 2.63
CA TYR A 10 -4.51 -11.55 2.79
C TYR A 10 -3.31 -12.46 3.01
N ARG A 11 -2.32 -12.28 2.13
CA ARG A 11 -1.06 -13.01 2.13
C ARG A 11 0.08 -12.01 2.24
N VAL A 12 1.20 -12.44 2.80
CA VAL A 12 2.43 -11.64 2.87
C VAL A 12 3.61 -12.33 2.22
N SER A 13 4.56 -11.55 1.69
CA SER A 13 5.80 -12.09 1.11
C SER A 13 7.03 -11.25 1.43
N ASP A 14 8.20 -11.84 1.16
CA ASP A 14 9.49 -11.16 1.08
C ASP A 14 9.58 -10.28 -0.18
N GLN A 15 10.77 -9.80 -0.52
CA GLN A 15 10.93 -8.93 -1.69
C GLN A 15 10.44 -9.63 -2.96
N LEU A 16 9.55 -8.96 -3.69
CA LEU A 16 9.08 -9.43 -4.99
C LEU A 16 9.94 -8.91 -6.13
N THR A 17 10.01 -9.71 -7.19
CA THR A 17 10.53 -9.34 -8.50
C THR A 17 9.40 -9.16 -9.51
N THR A 18 9.71 -8.65 -10.70
CA THR A 18 8.74 -8.55 -11.80
C THR A 18 8.24 -9.91 -12.29
N ALA A 19 9.06 -10.96 -12.20
CA ALA A 19 8.68 -12.33 -12.54
C ALA A 19 7.72 -12.94 -11.50
N ASP A 20 7.90 -12.61 -10.22
CA ASP A 20 6.98 -13.05 -9.17
C ASP A 20 5.55 -12.51 -9.40
N LEU A 21 5.41 -11.29 -9.94
CA LEU A 21 4.12 -10.71 -10.28
C LEU A 21 3.34 -11.55 -11.32
N GLU A 22 4.03 -12.19 -12.27
CA GLU A 22 3.37 -13.10 -13.22
C GLU A 22 2.77 -14.31 -12.51
N THR A 23 3.53 -14.88 -11.58
CA THR A 23 3.06 -16.00 -10.75
C THR A 23 1.85 -15.59 -9.91
N LEU A 24 1.88 -14.38 -9.33
CA LEU A 24 0.78 -13.86 -8.51
C LEU A 24 -0.49 -13.60 -9.32
N ALA A 25 -0.36 -13.14 -10.57
CA ALA A 25 -1.49 -12.97 -11.48
C ALA A 25 -2.16 -14.32 -11.79
N VAL A 26 -1.38 -15.37 -12.02
CA VAL A 26 -1.89 -16.75 -12.22
C VAL A 26 -2.58 -17.27 -10.96
N GLN A 27 -2.08 -16.93 -9.78
CA GLN A 27 -2.72 -17.24 -8.49
C GLN A 27 -3.97 -16.38 -8.19
N GLY A 28 -4.38 -15.52 -9.12
CA GLY A 28 -5.59 -14.70 -9.00
C GLY A 28 -5.48 -13.55 -8.01
N VAL A 29 -4.27 -13.13 -7.64
CA VAL A 29 -4.07 -11.91 -6.83
C VAL A 29 -4.64 -10.71 -7.57
N LYS A 30 -5.37 -9.86 -6.86
CA LYS A 30 -6.01 -8.66 -7.43
C LYS A 30 -5.35 -7.37 -7.00
N LEU A 31 -4.72 -7.35 -5.84
CA LEU A 31 -4.01 -6.19 -5.30
C LEU A 31 -2.67 -6.61 -4.71
N VAL A 32 -1.60 -5.91 -5.11
CA VAL A 32 -0.28 -6.01 -4.51
C VAL A 32 0.01 -4.72 -3.74
N VAL A 33 0.43 -4.83 -2.48
CA VAL A 33 0.77 -3.68 -1.62
C VAL A 33 2.24 -3.73 -1.24
N ASN A 34 3.00 -2.73 -1.65
CA ASN A 34 4.42 -2.58 -1.32
C ASN A 34 4.59 -1.72 -0.07
N PHE A 35 5.16 -2.29 0.98
CA PHE A 35 5.50 -1.58 2.21
C PHE A 35 6.98 -1.19 2.33
N ARG A 36 7.78 -1.47 1.30
CA ARG A 36 9.21 -1.17 1.24
C ARG A 36 9.42 0.19 0.54
N PRO A 37 10.08 1.17 1.20
CA PRO A 37 10.57 2.37 0.53
C PRO A 37 11.54 2.01 -0.60
N ASP A 38 11.51 2.77 -1.69
CA ASP A 38 12.48 2.61 -2.78
C ASP A 38 13.89 2.95 -2.31
N GLY A 39 14.89 2.23 -2.87
CA GLY A 39 16.31 2.43 -2.56
C GLY A 39 16.80 1.79 -1.26
N GLU A 40 15.95 1.20 -0.42
CA GLU A 40 16.37 0.51 0.82
C GLU A 40 17.36 -0.64 0.55
N GLY A 41 17.22 -1.35 -0.56
CA GLY A 41 18.09 -2.46 -0.97
C GLY A 41 19.19 -2.10 -1.98
N GLY A 42 19.38 -0.81 -2.28
CA GLY A 42 20.25 -0.40 -3.38
C GLY A 42 19.79 -0.94 -4.74
N GLU A 43 20.74 -1.20 -5.64
CA GLU A 43 20.48 -1.59 -7.04
C GLU A 43 19.75 -2.93 -7.19
N SER A 44 19.86 -3.81 -6.19
CA SER A 44 19.19 -5.11 -6.19
C SER A 44 17.70 -5.02 -5.83
N GLN A 45 17.21 -3.84 -5.41
CA GLN A 45 15.79 -3.61 -5.17
C GLN A 45 15.12 -3.12 -6.47
N PRO A 46 14.13 -3.85 -7.00
CA PRO A 46 13.29 -3.36 -8.09
C PRO A 46 12.57 -2.08 -7.66
N ALA A 47 12.49 -1.10 -8.57
CA ALA A 47 11.77 0.14 -8.30
C ALA A 47 10.26 -0.14 -8.16
N SER A 48 9.61 0.52 -7.20
CA SER A 48 8.16 0.44 -7.00
C SER A 48 7.39 0.75 -8.29
N THR A 49 7.87 1.72 -9.07
CA THR A 49 7.28 2.11 -10.37
C THR A 49 7.35 1.00 -11.42
N GLU A 50 8.43 0.23 -11.44
CA GLU A 50 8.60 -0.91 -12.34
C GLU A 50 7.62 -2.03 -11.98
N LEU A 51 7.54 -2.37 -10.68
CA LEU A 51 6.60 -3.35 -10.18
C LEU A 51 5.14 -2.93 -10.41
N ALA A 52 4.82 -1.65 -10.22
CA ALA A 52 3.51 -1.09 -10.49
C ALA A 52 3.12 -1.23 -11.97
N SER A 53 4.04 -0.90 -12.87
CA SER A 53 3.83 -1.00 -14.32
C SER A 53 3.59 -2.44 -14.75
N LYS A 54 4.38 -3.38 -14.21
CA LYS A 54 4.21 -4.81 -14.48
C LYS A 54 2.91 -5.37 -13.91
N ALA A 55 2.54 -4.98 -12.69
CA ALA A 55 1.28 -5.39 -12.08
C ALA A 55 0.07 -4.90 -12.88
N ALA A 56 0.09 -3.65 -13.33
CA ALA A 56 -0.95 -3.08 -14.19
C ALA A 56 -1.08 -3.83 -15.52
N ALA A 57 0.05 -4.15 -16.17
CA ALA A 57 0.06 -4.94 -17.40
C ALA A 57 -0.54 -6.36 -17.23
N LEU A 58 -0.50 -6.89 -16.01
CA LEU A 58 -1.08 -8.19 -15.65
C LEU A 58 -2.52 -8.09 -15.12
N GLY A 59 -3.12 -6.89 -15.14
CA GLY A 59 -4.49 -6.67 -14.66
C GLY A 59 -4.64 -6.69 -13.13
N MET A 60 -3.54 -6.46 -12.40
CA MET A 60 -3.55 -6.34 -10.93
C MET A 60 -3.44 -4.87 -10.51
N ALA A 61 -4.14 -4.51 -9.45
CA ALA A 61 -3.94 -3.23 -8.77
C ALA A 61 -2.62 -3.25 -7.98
N TYR A 62 -1.99 -2.09 -7.88
CA TYR A 62 -0.76 -1.90 -7.12
C TYR A 62 -0.88 -0.68 -6.21
N ALA A 63 -0.47 -0.82 -4.96
CA ALA A 63 -0.39 0.28 -4.01
C ALA A 63 0.98 0.33 -3.33
N HIS A 64 1.49 1.54 -3.11
CA HIS A 64 2.76 1.76 -2.42
C HIS A 64 2.51 2.55 -1.14
N ILE A 65 2.76 1.92 0.01
CA ILE A 65 2.67 2.52 1.35
C ILE A 65 4.06 2.38 1.98
N PRO A 66 5.03 3.26 1.66
CA PRO A 66 6.40 3.08 2.11
C PRO A 66 6.50 3.21 3.64
N VAL A 67 6.92 2.13 4.31
CA VAL A 67 7.12 2.11 5.77
C VAL A 67 8.59 1.97 6.11
N VAL A 68 9.13 3.00 6.76
CA VAL A 68 10.51 2.98 7.29
C VAL A 68 10.64 1.87 8.34
N PRO A 69 11.75 1.10 8.36
CA PRO A 69 11.97 0.07 9.36
C PRO A 69 11.73 0.57 10.79
N ASN A 70 11.03 -0.23 11.60
CA ASN A 70 10.63 0.07 12.98
C ASN A 70 9.73 1.31 13.16
N GLN A 71 9.13 1.84 12.09
CA GLN A 71 8.21 2.98 12.14
C GLN A 71 6.84 2.63 11.56
N VAL A 72 6.30 1.46 11.92
CA VAL A 72 4.92 1.10 11.62
C VAL A 72 4.00 1.94 12.51
N LYS A 73 3.02 2.64 11.92
CA LYS A 73 2.12 3.56 12.61
C LYS A 73 0.65 3.27 12.25
N PRO A 74 -0.32 3.70 13.07
CA PRO A 74 -1.75 3.47 12.82
C PRO A 74 -2.24 3.95 11.45
N GLU A 75 -1.65 5.03 10.91
CA GLU A 75 -2.05 5.59 9.62
C GLU A 75 -1.81 4.60 8.47
N HIS A 76 -0.72 3.80 8.53
CA HIS A 76 -0.48 2.74 7.55
C HIS A 76 -1.57 1.67 7.60
N GLY A 77 -2.06 1.34 8.79
CA GLY A 77 -3.17 0.41 8.98
C GLY A 77 -4.47 0.93 8.39
N GLN A 78 -4.77 2.23 8.58
CA GLN A 78 -5.95 2.88 7.99
C GLN A 78 -5.88 2.92 6.46
N GLN A 79 -4.69 3.20 5.89
CA GLN A 79 -4.46 3.17 4.45
C GLN A 79 -4.68 1.76 3.89
N LEU A 80 -4.08 0.74 4.52
CA LEU A 80 -4.29 -0.65 4.12
C LEU A 80 -5.76 -1.05 4.24
N LYS A 81 -6.44 -0.71 5.33
CA LYS A 81 -7.86 -1.01 5.52
C LYS A 81 -8.71 -0.42 4.40
N SER A 82 -8.46 0.84 4.04
CA SER A 82 -9.14 1.51 2.94
C SER A 82 -8.91 0.81 1.59
N LEU A 83 -7.69 0.32 1.34
CA LEU A 83 -7.37 -0.45 0.13
C LEU A 83 -8.09 -1.81 0.10
N LEU A 84 -8.13 -2.53 1.24
CA LEU A 84 -8.80 -3.82 1.37
C LEU A 84 -10.31 -3.70 1.17
N ASP A 85 -10.90 -2.59 1.62
CA ASP A 85 -12.33 -2.28 1.44
C ASP A 85 -12.65 -1.93 -0.02
N ALA A 86 -11.77 -1.16 -0.68
CA ALA A 86 -11.94 -0.77 -2.08
C ALA A 86 -11.68 -1.92 -3.07
N HIS A 87 -10.89 -2.92 -2.69
CA HIS A 87 -10.49 -4.04 -3.56
C HIS A 87 -10.97 -5.38 -2.98
N PRO A 88 -12.23 -5.79 -3.27
CA PRO A 88 -12.71 -7.11 -2.91
C PRO A 88 -11.98 -8.19 -3.74
N GLY A 89 -11.08 -8.92 -3.09
CA GLY A 89 -10.32 -10.01 -3.70
C GLY A 89 -9.10 -10.44 -2.87
N PRO A 90 -8.31 -11.41 -3.37
CA PRO A 90 -7.05 -11.81 -2.76
C PRO A 90 -6.00 -10.70 -2.90
N VAL A 91 -5.35 -10.37 -1.79
CA VAL A 91 -4.36 -9.30 -1.66
C VAL A 91 -3.04 -9.88 -1.17
N LEU A 92 -1.93 -9.38 -1.72
CA LEU A 92 -0.58 -9.70 -1.27
C LEU A 92 0.15 -8.44 -0.81
N GLY A 93 0.57 -8.39 0.45
CA GLY A 93 1.46 -7.37 0.98
C GLY A 93 2.91 -7.83 1.01
N PHE A 94 3.87 -7.00 0.61
CA PHE A 94 5.28 -7.37 0.69
C PHE A 94 6.16 -6.24 1.23
N CYS A 95 7.35 -6.61 1.72
CA CYS A 95 8.42 -5.65 2.03
C CYS A 95 9.78 -6.31 1.79
N ARG A 96 10.81 -6.05 2.61
CA ARG A 96 12.07 -6.81 2.55
C ARG A 96 11.90 -8.27 3.00
N THR A 97 11.19 -8.52 4.10
CA THR A 97 11.08 -9.84 4.75
C THR A 97 9.64 -10.24 5.13
N GLY A 98 8.63 -9.49 4.67
CA GLY A 98 7.22 -9.67 5.05
C GLY A 98 6.79 -9.09 6.41
N ASN A 99 7.71 -8.82 7.34
CA ASN A 99 7.35 -8.39 8.70
C ASN A 99 6.54 -7.08 8.76
N ARG A 100 6.91 -6.06 7.98
CA ARG A 100 6.16 -4.78 7.94
C ARG A 100 4.75 -4.99 7.41
N ALA A 101 4.61 -5.79 6.35
CA ALA A 101 3.31 -6.10 5.75
C ALA A 101 2.38 -6.81 6.75
N ASN A 102 2.92 -7.70 7.59
CA ASN A 102 2.15 -8.32 8.66
C ASN A 102 1.78 -7.32 9.77
N GLN A 103 2.72 -6.51 10.26
CA GLN A 103 2.44 -5.52 11.31
C GLN A 103 1.39 -4.48 10.89
N VAL A 104 1.48 -3.98 9.65
CA VAL A 104 0.48 -3.05 9.10
C VAL A 104 -0.88 -3.73 8.97
N TYR A 105 -0.92 -5.02 8.59
CA TYR A 105 -2.16 -5.79 8.56
C TYR A 105 -2.80 -5.89 9.94
N GLN A 106 -2.03 -6.23 10.99
CA GLN A 106 -2.57 -6.27 12.35
C GLN A 106 -3.18 -4.93 12.76
N LEU A 107 -2.54 -3.80 12.41
CA LEU A 107 -3.14 -2.48 12.64
C LEU A 107 -4.42 -2.25 11.83
N ALA A 108 -4.48 -2.71 10.59
CA ALA A 108 -5.67 -2.58 9.74
C ALA A 108 -6.87 -3.35 10.31
N GLN A 109 -6.64 -4.51 10.93
CA GLN A 109 -7.71 -5.29 11.59
C GLN A 109 -8.32 -4.57 12.80
N HIS A 110 -7.55 -3.70 13.45
CA HIS A 110 -7.98 -2.92 14.62
C HIS A 110 -8.43 -1.50 14.24
N ALA A 111 -8.25 -1.09 12.99
CA ALA A 111 -8.62 0.24 12.50
C ALA A 111 -10.14 0.36 12.40
N GLN A 112 -10.71 1.35 13.09
CA GLN A 112 -12.15 1.61 13.05
C GLN A 112 -12.52 2.31 11.72
N PRO A 113 -13.61 1.87 11.05
CA PRO A 113 -14.10 2.54 9.85
C PRO A 113 -14.48 4.00 10.17
N GLY A 114 -13.96 4.95 9.38
CA GLY A 114 -14.25 6.38 9.54
C GLY A 114 -13.22 7.18 10.34
N SER A 115 -12.13 6.56 10.82
CA SER A 115 -10.98 7.30 11.34
C SER A 115 -10.09 7.77 10.18
N THR A 116 -10.53 8.79 9.45
CA THR A 116 -9.63 9.59 8.60
C THR A 116 -8.50 10.12 9.48
N PRO A 117 -7.22 10.09 9.05
CA PRO A 117 -6.16 10.76 9.78
C PRO A 117 -6.39 12.26 9.69
N THR A 118 -7.10 12.82 10.68
CA THR A 118 -7.03 14.24 10.97
C THR A 118 -5.62 14.47 11.46
N ASN A 119 -4.75 14.92 10.55
CA ASN A 119 -3.53 15.61 10.92
C ASN A 119 -3.92 16.68 11.96
N PRO A 120 -3.55 16.58 13.25
CA PRO A 120 -3.85 17.65 14.17
C PRO A 120 -2.90 18.79 13.83
N LYS A 121 -3.32 19.66 12.91
CA LYS A 121 -2.75 21.00 12.79
C LYS A 121 -2.85 21.61 14.19
N PRO A 122 -1.74 22.00 14.84
CA PRO A 122 -1.82 22.61 16.15
C PRO A 122 -2.65 23.89 16.01
N ALA A 123 -3.80 23.91 16.71
CA ALA A 123 -4.63 25.09 16.82
C ALA A 123 -3.87 26.11 17.67
N CYS A 124 -3.20 27.07 17.03
CA CYS A 124 -2.97 28.37 17.64
C CYS A 124 -2.77 29.42 16.54
N CYS A 125 -3.62 30.46 16.61
CA CYS A 125 -3.50 31.76 15.93
C CYS A 125 -3.98 31.85 14.46
N SER A 126 -5.29 32.09 14.32
CA SER A 126 -5.91 33.20 13.58
C SER A 126 -5.26 33.73 12.30
N GLN A 127 -5.75 33.34 11.10
CA GLN A 127 -5.82 34.22 9.91
C GLN A 127 -7.02 33.84 8.99
N PRO A 128 -7.76 34.82 8.41
CA PRO A 128 -8.93 34.61 7.54
C PRO A 128 -8.57 34.26 6.07
N PRO A 129 -9.55 33.89 5.22
CA PRO A 129 -9.34 33.05 4.04
C PRO A 129 -9.12 33.86 2.76
N GLU A 130 -8.14 33.46 1.95
CA GLU A 130 -8.07 33.84 0.55
C GLU A 130 -7.26 32.78 -0.23
N GLN A 131 -7.56 32.67 -1.53
CA GLN A 131 -6.93 31.82 -2.56
C GLN A 131 -7.57 30.43 -2.76
N GLU A 132 -8.80 30.51 -3.27
CA GLU A 132 -9.36 29.61 -4.28
C GLU A 132 -8.41 29.48 -5.49
N GLY A 133 -8.10 28.25 -5.95
CA GLY A 133 -7.52 27.99 -7.28
C GLY A 133 -6.24 27.15 -7.35
N LEU A 134 -6.31 26.06 -8.14
CA LEU A 134 -5.28 25.05 -8.48
C LEU A 134 -4.98 24.02 -7.36
N LEU A 135 -5.29 22.71 -7.45
CA LEU A 135 -5.46 21.82 -8.59
C LEU A 135 -6.52 20.74 -8.30
N ASN A 136 -7.64 20.82 -9.00
CA ASN A 136 -8.42 19.64 -9.40
C ASN A 136 -7.68 18.93 -10.53
N LYS A 137 -7.27 17.67 -10.30
CA LYS A 137 -6.92 16.57 -11.23
C LYS A 137 -6.06 15.62 -10.40
N VAL A 138 -6.56 14.48 -9.93
CA VAL A 138 -6.71 13.26 -10.74
C VAL A 138 -7.94 12.47 -10.28
N LYS A 139 -9.06 12.65 -10.98
CA LYS A 139 -10.11 11.63 -11.12
C LYS A 139 -10.12 11.23 -12.59
N ASN A 140 -10.22 9.92 -12.84
CA ASN A 140 -10.54 9.22 -14.10
C ASN A 140 -9.47 8.23 -14.55
N TRP A 141 -9.34 7.12 -13.83
CA TRP A 141 -8.72 5.89 -14.32
C TRP A 141 -9.76 4.78 -14.32
N PHE A 142 -10.87 4.95 -15.05
CA PHE A 142 -11.76 3.87 -15.50
C PHE A 142 -12.59 4.40 -16.67
N ASN A 143 -12.14 4.13 -17.89
CA ASN A 143 -12.97 4.01 -19.09
C ASN A 143 -12.31 3.05 -20.06
#